data_AF-A0A556V1N8-F1
#
_entry.id   AF-A0A556V1N8-F1
#
_cell.length_a   1.000
_cell.length_b   1.000
_cell.length_c   1.000
_cell.angle_alpha   90.00
_cell.angle_beta   90.00
_cell.angle_gamma   90.00
#
_symmetry.space_group_name_H-M   'P 1'
#
loop_
_entity.id
_entity.type
_entity.pdbx_description
1 polymer ?
#
loop_
_entity_poly.entity_id
_entity_poly.type
_entity_poly.pdbx_seq_one_letter_code
_entity_poly.pdbx_strand_id
1 'polypeptide(L)'
;MCVSRPDVATSSRWLAPITWEDTFDLTVIDAIYKQRNITVAVTVFAVGKYMRFLKDLLESAEQHFMVGYRVHYYLFTDLPDQVPLVKLGEGRKLTVIQTESSNRWQEISLRRMERIEKLIEEKLLHKVDYMFSIDVDSKFYAHWGAESLGDLVAVLHAWLFGWSRQRFTYERRPKSQAYIPYDEGDYYYGGGLFGGRPDRVLKLVQTCHRNLEIDQANQIEAVWQEESHLNKYFLYNKPTKLLSPEYLWDDTKPRPSFMKVLKWKEKWRTKMRNVMLRLGQKPYLTLTIISISLTGSQPDVETMTQWLAPIVWEGTFDLKMIDSIYKPQNITVATTIFALGKYTRFLRDLLESAEKHFLVGYRVHYYLFTDLPDQVPLVKLSEGRKLSVIKTESSNRWQEISLRRMERIEKLIEEKLLHKVDYMFSLDVDSKFYAHWGAESLGDLVSVVHAWFFGLSRQKFTYERRPKSQAYIPYDEGDYYYGGAVFGGRPEKVLKLVQTCRKNLDIDRANQIEALWQEESHLNKYFLYNKPTKLLSPEYLWDDTKQRPSFMKVVRFTQVVKNYTEVRPNP
;
A
#
# COMPACT_ATOMS: atom_id res chain seq x y z
N MET A 1 11.79 29.61 -33.99
CA MET A 1 10.73 30.27 -33.19
C MET A 1 10.20 29.21 -32.23
N CYS A 2 10.21 29.46 -30.91
CA CYS A 2 9.70 28.50 -29.95
C CYS A 2 8.17 28.49 -30.08
N VAL A 3 7.58 27.38 -30.53
CA VAL A 3 6.13 27.27 -30.70
C VAL A 3 5.51 27.39 -29.31
N SER A 4 4.66 28.41 -29.12
CA SER A 4 4.01 28.62 -27.84
C SER A 4 3.00 27.50 -27.59
N ARG A 5 3.15 26.80 -26.48
CA ARG A 5 2.15 25.88 -25.92
C ARG A 5 1.34 26.63 -24.86
N PRO A 6 0.22 27.31 -25.21
CA PRO A 6 -0.53 28.13 -24.25
C PRO A 6 -1.24 27.30 -23.17
N ASP A 7 -1.35 26.00 -23.40
CA ASP A 7 -2.02 25.03 -22.54
C ASP A 7 -1.15 24.50 -21.38
N VAL A 8 0.15 24.78 -21.38
CA VAL A 8 1.10 24.33 -20.36
C VAL A 8 2.16 25.39 -20.03
N ALA A 9 2.75 25.31 -18.83
CA ALA A 9 3.94 26.10 -18.52
C ALA A 9 5.15 25.57 -19.29
N THR A 10 5.80 26.44 -20.07
CA THR A 10 7.01 26.12 -20.86
C THR A 10 8.30 26.63 -20.21
N SER A 11 8.20 27.36 -19.10
CA SER A 11 9.33 27.85 -18.32
C SER A 11 9.01 27.84 -16.83
N SER A 12 10.04 27.63 -16.00
CA SER A 12 9.96 27.69 -14.54
C SER A 12 10.03 29.13 -14.03
N ARG A 13 9.80 29.31 -12.72
CA ARG A 13 9.95 30.63 -12.05
C ARG A 13 11.39 31.17 -12.07
N TRP A 14 12.38 30.33 -12.32
CA TRP A 14 13.79 30.72 -12.46
C TRP A 14 14.27 30.63 -13.92
N LEU A 15 13.33 30.66 -14.88
CA LEU A 15 13.58 30.70 -16.32
C LEU A 15 14.19 29.43 -16.93
N ALA A 16 14.23 28.30 -16.20
CA ALA A 16 14.60 27.04 -16.80
C ALA A 16 13.48 26.54 -17.73
N PRO A 17 13.79 26.12 -18.96
CA PRO A 17 12.76 25.64 -19.87
C PRO A 17 12.20 24.29 -19.42
N ILE A 18 10.88 24.14 -19.56
CA ILE A 18 10.14 22.88 -19.36
C ILE A 18 9.92 22.26 -20.74
N THR A 19 10.60 21.14 -21.00
CA THR A 19 10.56 20.47 -22.31
C THR A 19 9.24 19.69 -22.44
N TRP A 20 8.40 20.15 -23.36
CA TRP A 20 7.21 19.44 -23.85
C TRP A 20 7.35 19.13 -25.33
N GLU A 21 6.59 18.15 -25.82
CA GLU A 21 6.42 17.95 -27.25
C GLU A 21 5.95 19.25 -27.92
N ASP A 22 6.50 19.52 -29.10
CA ASP A 22 6.35 20.75 -29.89
C ASP A 22 6.99 22.03 -29.30
N THR A 23 7.74 21.96 -28.20
CA THR A 23 8.45 23.16 -27.67
C THR A 23 9.89 23.28 -28.17
N PHE A 24 10.32 22.38 -29.04
CA PHE A 24 11.67 22.31 -29.58
C PHE A 24 11.66 21.96 -31.08
N ASP A 25 12.74 22.32 -31.76
CA ASP A 25 12.97 22.00 -33.16
C ASP A 25 14.10 20.95 -33.24
N LEU A 26 13.75 19.73 -33.65
CA LEU A 26 14.70 18.62 -33.73
C LEU A 26 15.80 18.87 -34.76
N THR A 27 15.50 19.54 -35.88
CA THR A 27 16.49 19.83 -36.92
C THR A 27 17.58 20.75 -36.37
N VAL A 28 17.19 21.77 -35.61
CA VAL A 28 18.14 22.71 -34.98
C VAL A 28 18.95 22.01 -33.89
N ILE A 29 18.29 21.24 -33.01
CA ILE A 29 18.95 20.54 -31.91
C ILE A 29 19.95 19.50 -32.43
N ASP A 30 19.54 18.69 -33.40
CA ASP A 30 20.40 17.68 -34.01
C ASP A 30 21.60 18.32 -34.71
N ALA A 31 21.40 19.44 -35.43
CA ALA A 31 22.50 20.16 -36.06
C ALA A 31 23.56 20.62 -35.05
N ILE A 32 23.14 21.07 -33.86
CA ILE A 32 24.06 21.52 -32.81
C ILE A 32 24.78 20.34 -32.15
N TYR A 33 24.02 19.32 -31.72
CA TYR A 33 24.58 18.27 -30.87
C TYR A 33 25.24 17.13 -31.64
N LYS A 34 24.79 16.80 -32.86
CA LYS A 34 25.45 15.79 -33.71
C LYS A 34 26.80 16.29 -34.20
N GLN A 35 26.94 17.58 -34.55
CA GLN A 35 28.23 18.18 -34.89
C GLN A 35 29.25 18.10 -33.75
N ARG A 36 28.77 18.18 -32.49
CA ARG A 36 29.62 18.06 -31.30
C ARG A 36 30.02 16.62 -30.96
N ASN A 37 29.45 15.63 -31.64
CA ASN A 37 29.71 14.21 -31.44
C ASN A 37 29.63 13.77 -29.96
N ILE A 38 28.59 14.26 -29.27
CA ILE A 38 28.44 14.05 -27.83
C ILE A 38 28.28 12.57 -27.47
N THR A 39 28.72 12.21 -26.27
CA THR A 39 28.51 10.90 -25.65
C THR A 39 27.64 11.04 -24.40
N VAL A 40 26.60 10.21 -24.32
CA VAL A 40 25.64 10.19 -23.20
C VAL A 40 25.78 8.88 -22.40
N ALA A 41 26.04 8.97 -21.10
CA ALA A 41 25.98 7.82 -20.21
C ALA A 41 24.56 7.61 -19.65
N VAL A 42 24.16 6.36 -19.46
CA VAL A 42 22.88 6.03 -18.81
C VAL A 42 23.15 5.01 -17.71
N THR A 43 22.79 5.36 -16.47
CA THR A 43 22.86 4.41 -15.35
C THR A 43 21.49 3.75 -15.15
N VAL A 44 21.50 2.42 -15.06
CA VAL A 44 20.30 1.59 -14.88
C VAL A 44 20.58 0.56 -13.78
N PHE A 45 19.65 0.39 -12.85
CA PHE A 45 19.75 -0.60 -11.77
C PHE A 45 18.71 -1.70 -12.00
N ALA A 46 19.16 -2.95 -12.24
CA ALA A 46 18.30 -4.10 -12.51
C ALA A 46 18.61 -5.25 -11.54
N VAL A 47 18.33 -5.04 -10.27
CA VAL A 47 18.64 -5.98 -9.18
C VAL A 47 17.47 -6.94 -8.92
N GLY A 48 17.75 -8.23 -8.75
CA GLY A 48 16.79 -9.29 -8.48
C GLY A 48 15.65 -9.33 -9.51
N LYS A 49 14.40 -9.27 -9.03
CA LYS A 49 13.19 -9.34 -9.87
C LYS A 49 13.09 -8.23 -10.93
N TYR A 50 13.83 -7.14 -10.80
CA TYR A 50 13.80 -6.04 -11.76
C TYR A 50 14.56 -6.36 -13.07
N MET A 51 15.38 -7.42 -13.08
CA MET A 51 16.05 -7.92 -14.29
C MET A 51 15.07 -8.16 -15.45
N ARG A 52 13.84 -8.58 -15.14
CA ARG A 52 12.79 -8.85 -16.14
C ARG A 52 12.43 -7.66 -17.03
N PHE A 53 12.70 -6.43 -16.60
CA PHE A 53 12.37 -5.22 -17.36
C PHE A 53 13.48 -4.76 -18.29
N LEU A 54 14.71 -5.22 -18.05
CA LEU A 54 15.90 -4.70 -18.71
C LEU A 54 15.84 -4.87 -20.24
N LYS A 55 15.34 -6.01 -20.71
CA LYS A 55 15.22 -6.27 -22.15
C LYS A 55 14.33 -5.24 -22.84
N ASP A 56 13.13 -5.02 -22.29
CA ASP A 56 12.16 -4.05 -22.80
C ASP A 56 12.70 -2.62 -22.79
N LEU A 57 13.41 -2.24 -21.72
CA LEU A 57 14.04 -0.93 -21.61
C LEU A 57 15.08 -0.74 -22.72
N LEU A 58 16.04 -1.67 -22.85
CA LEU A 58 17.11 -1.58 -23.84
C LEU A 58 16.57 -1.60 -25.27
N GLU A 59 15.67 -2.51 -25.61
CA GLU A 59 15.09 -2.60 -26.96
C GLU A 59 14.34 -1.34 -27.34
N SER A 60 13.56 -0.75 -26.42
CA SER A 60 12.89 0.52 -26.68
C SER A 60 13.83 1.72 -26.71
N ALA A 61 14.90 1.70 -25.92
CA ALA A 61 15.91 2.75 -25.93
C ALA A 61 16.62 2.82 -27.28
N GLU A 62 16.94 1.68 -27.90
CA GLU A 62 17.53 1.64 -29.24
C GLU A 62 16.59 2.18 -30.34
N GLN A 63 15.27 2.17 -30.10
CA GLN A 63 14.27 2.71 -31.05
C GLN A 63 14.00 4.20 -30.85
N HIS A 64 14.19 4.72 -29.64
CA HIS A 64 13.59 6.00 -29.25
C HIS A 64 14.52 6.94 -28.48
N PHE A 65 15.49 6.40 -27.74
CA PHE A 65 16.35 7.17 -26.85
C PHE A 65 17.69 7.49 -27.50
N MET A 66 17.95 8.78 -27.69
CA MET A 66 19.21 9.33 -28.21
C MET A 66 19.64 8.61 -29.50
N VAL A 67 18.69 8.35 -30.40
CA VAL A 67 18.95 7.66 -31.67
C VAL A 67 19.89 8.51 -32.53
N GLY A 68 20.96 7.89 -33.02
CA GLY A 68 22.02 8.59 -33.76
C GLY A 68 23.06 9.29 -32.89
N TYR A 69 23.00 9.16 -31.56
CA TYR A 69 24.03 9.61 -30.63
C TYR A 69 24.79 8.41 -30.02
N ARG A 70 26.01 8.69 -29.53
CA ARG A 70 26.82 7.73 -28.78
C ARG A 70 26.24 7.57 -27.39
N VAL A 71 25.87 6.35 -27.02
CA VAL A 71 25.26 6.05 -25.71
C VAL A 71 26.00 4.92 -25.02
N HIS A 72 26.35 5.12 -23.75
CA HIS A 72 26.95 4.08 -22.92
C HIS A 72 26.02 3.75 -21.75
N TYR A 73 25.40 2.57 -21.81
CA TYR A 73 24.61 2.01 -20.73
C TYR A 73 25.52 1.38 -19.67
N TYR A 74 25.39 1.84 -18.43
CA TYR A 74 26.01 1.26 -17.25
C TYR A 74 24.94 0.58 -16.42
N LEU A 75 24.92 -0.76 -16.48
CA LEU A 75 23.94 -1.59 -15.81
C LEU A 75 24.51 -2.11 -14.49
N PHE A 76 23.87 -1.76 -13.39
CA PHE A 76 24.14 -2.35 -12.07
C PHE A 76 23.18 -3.51 -11.82
N THR A 77 23.72 -4.70 -11.53
CA THR A 77 22.91 -5.92 -11.28
C THR A 77 23.62 -6.93 -10.39
N ASP A 78 22.86 -7.70 -9.60
CA ASP A 78 23.31 -8.90 -8.88
C ASP A 78 23.20 -10.19 -9.72
N LEU A 79 22.70 -10.08 -10.95
CA LEU A 79 22.47 -11.20 -11.88
C LEU A 79 23.16 -10.95 -13.23
N PRO A 80 24.50 -10.80 -13.29
CA PRO A 80 25.23 -10.48 -14.52
C PRO A 80 25.02 -11.53 -15.63
N ASP A 81 24.88 -12.80 -15.27
CA ASP A 81 24.68 -13.90 -16.22
C ASP A 81 23.27 -13.94 -16.82
N GLN A 82 22.32 -13.17 -16.27
CA GLN A 82 20.94 -13.08 -16.77
C GLN A 82 20.70 -11.84 -17.64
N VAL A 83 21.74 -11.04 -17.89
CA VAL A 83 21.63 -9.84 -18.72
C VAL A 83 21.26 -10.25 -20.16
N PRO A 84 20.16 -9.72 -20.71
CA PRO A 84 19.69 -10.12 -22.04
C PRO A 84 20.63 -9.62 -23.12
N LEU A 85 20.84 -10.46 -24.15
CA LEU A 85 21.52 -10.03 -25.37
C LEU A 85 20.58 -9.11 -26.17
N VAL A 86 20.97 -7.84 -26.30
CA VAL A 86 20.28 -6.84 -27.11
C VAL A 86 21.28 -6.26 -28.11
N LYS A 87 20.89 -6.22 -29.39
CA LYS A 87 21.71 -5.61 -30.44
C LYS A 87 21.72 -4.09 -30.25
N LEU A 88 22.89 -3.53 -29.97
CA LEU A 88 23.07 -2.09 -29.84
C LEU A 88 23.43 -1.45 -31.18
N GLY A 89 22.95 -0.22 -31.41
CA GLY A 89 23.32 0.60 -32.55
C GLY A 89 24.79 1.01 -32.56
N GLU A 90 25.24 1.56 -33.69
CA GLU A 90 26.60 2.05 -33.83
C GLU A 90 26.95 3.12 -32.79
N GLY A 91 28.16 3.04 -32.21
CA GLY A 91 28.61 3.97 -31.18
C GLY A 91 27.96 3.76 -29.80
N ARG A 92 27.19 2.68 -29.62
CA ARG A 92 26.49 2.38 -28.35
C ARG A 92 27.08 1.15 -27.67
N LYS A 93 27.14 1.17 -26.34
CA LYS A 93 27.79 0.14 -25.53
C LYS A 93 27.02 -0.15 -24.26
N LEU A 94 27.08 -1.39 -23.78
CA LEU A 94 26.57 -1.82 -22.49
C LEU A 94 27.73 -2.34 -21.64
N THR A 95 27.88 -1.80 -20.43
CA THR A 95 28.80 -2.31 -19.41
C THR A 95 28.00 -2.78 -18.22
N VAL A 96 28.17 -4.05 -17.88
CA VAL A 96 27.56 -4.68 -16.70
C VAL A 96 28.51 -4.50 -15.52
N ILE A 97 27.99 -3.98 -14.42
CA ILE A 97 28.69 -3.78 -13.15
C ILE A 97 27.97 -4.63 -12.12
N GLN A 98 28.66 -5.65 -11.61
CA GLN A 98 28.10 -6.48 -10.56
C GLN A 98 27.90 -5.66 -9.28
N THR A 99 26.73 -5.80 -8.66
CA THR A 99 26.40 -5.17 -7.39
C THR A 99 25.67 -6.16 -6.50
N GLU A 100 25.64 -5.89 -5.21
CA GLU A 100 24.94 -6.72 -4.23
C GLU A 100 23.46 -6.37 -4.17
N SER A 101 22.58 -7.38 -4.03
CA SER A 101 21.19 -7.16 -3.66
C SER A 101 21.04 -6.85 -2.16
N SER A 102 20.02 -6.05 -1.84
CA SER A 102 19.51 -5.87 -0.48
C SER A 102 17.99 -6.03 -0.51
N ASN A 103 17.41 -6.49 0.60
CA ASN A 103 15.97 -6.59 0.79
C ASN A 103 15.36 -5.31 1.40
N ARG A 104 16.16 -4.30 1.77
CA ARG A 104 15.72 -3.06 2.39
C ARG A 104 15.88 -1.87 1.44
N TRP A 105 14.79 -1.16 1.16
CA TRP A 105 14.79 -0.02 0.24
C TRP A 105 15.75 1.10 0.63
N GLN A 106 15.89 1.40 1.92
CA GLN A 106 16.84 2.42 2.36
C GLN A 106 18.27 2.08 1.96
N GLU A 107 18.68 0.81 2.10
CA GLU A 107 20.01 0.35 1.69
C GLU A 107 20.16 0.35 0.17
N ILE A 108 19.11 -0.02 -0.57
CA ILE A 108 19.10 0.07 -2.05
C ILE A 108 19.30 1.52 -2.50
N SER A 109 18.59 2.47 -1.89
CA SER A 109 18.66 3.89 -2.23
C SER A 109 20.01 4.53 -1.87
N LEU A 110 20.53 4.22 -0.68
CA LEU A 110 21.88 4.64 -0.28
C LEU A 110 22.92 4.12 -1.26
N ARG A 111 22.89 2.81 -1.54
CA ARG A 111 23.79 2.14 -2.49
C ARG A 111 23.64 2.71 -3.90
N ARG A 112 22.42 3.05 -4.36
CA ARG A 112 22.21 3.65 -5.68
C ARG A 112 23.01 4.95 -5.81
N MET A 113 22.91 5.85 -4.84
CA MET A 113 23.63 7.13 -4.86
C MET A 113 25.15 6.93 -4.79
N GLU A 114 25.62 6.09 -3.86
CA GLU A 114 27.04 5.73 -3.72
C GLU A 114 27.63 5.15 -5.03
N ARG A 115 26.90 4.25 -5.70
CA ARG A 115 27.37 3.60 -6.92
C ARG A 115 27.40 4.55 -8.12
N ILE A 116 26.43 5.46 -8.22
CA ILE A 116 26.46 6.51 -9.24
C ILE A 116 27.63 7.46 -8.98
N GLU A 117 27.84 7.87 -7.72
CA GLU A 117 28.99 8.70 -7.31
C GLU A 117 30.32 8.08 -7.75
N LYS A 118 30.60 6.84 -7.32
CA LYS A 118 31.83 6.10 -7.69
C LYS A 118 31.98 5.97 -9.20
N LEU A 119 30.90 5.63 -9.91
CA LEU A 119 30.94 5.51 -11.36
C LEU A 119 31.34 6.84 -12.03
N ILE A 120 30.78 7.96 -11.55
CA ILE A 120 31.10 9.26 -12.11
C ILE A 120 32.58 9.58 -11.91
N GLU A 121 33.07 9.46 -10.68
CA GLU A 121 34.46 9.76 -10.30
C GLU A 121 35.47 8.90 -11.07
N GLU A 122 35.21 7.60 -11.17
CA GLU A 122 36.15 6.66 -11.78
C GLU A 122 36.08 6.65 -13.32
N LYS A 123 34.88 6.86 -13.89
CA LYS A 123 34.62 6.51 -15.29
C LYS A 123 33.92 7.57 -16.13
N LEU A 124 33.17 8.53 -15.57
CA LEU A 124 32.37 9.45 -16.39
C LEU A 124 32.95 10.86 -16.48
N LEU A 125 33.63 11.35 -15.44
CA LEU A 125 34.26 12.66 -15.47
C LEU A 125 35.20 12.76 -16.69
N HIS A 126 34.97 13.78 -17.51
CA HIS A 126 35.71 14.08 -18.76
C HIS A 126 35.62 13.02 -19.87
N LYS A 127 34.85 11.93 -19.71
CA LYS A 127 34.69 10.87 -20.73
C LYS A 127 33.35 10.90 -21.44
N VAL A 128 32.34 11.50 -20.81
CA VAL A 128 31.00 11.69 -21.38
C VAL A 128 30.57 13.13 -21.18
N ASP A 129 29.74 13.64 -22.09
CA ASP A 129 29.24 15.01 -22.05
C ASP A 129 28.04 15.15 -21.12
N TYR A 130 27.18 14.13 -21.12
CA TYR A 130 25.95 14.10 -20.33
C TYR A 130 25.71 12.72 -19.75
N MET A 131 24.92 12.67 -18.69
CA MET A 131 24.43 11.41 -18.14
C MET A 131 22.99 11.50 -17.66
N PHE A 132 22.30 10.37 -17.68
CA PHE A 132 21.01 10.17 -17.03
C PHE A 132 21.09 8.98 -16.07
N SER A 133 20.38 9.07 -14.95
CA SER A 133 19.96 7.91 -14.17
C SER A 133 18.49 7.68 -14.44
N ILE A 134 18.18 6.48 -14.91
CA ILE A 134 16.81 6.08 -15.24
C ILE A 134 16.48 4.76 -14.59
N ASP A 135 15.21 4.58 -14.29
CA ASP A 135 14.73 3.36 -13.69
C ASP A 135 14.38 2.28 -14.71
N VAL A 136 14.73 1.04 -14.37
CA VAL A 136 14.68 -0.08 -15.30
C VAL A 136 13.25 -0.53 -15.63
N ASP A 137 12.31 -0.26 -14.74
CA ASP A 137 10.90 -0.67 -14.83
C ASP A 137 10.06 0.24 -15.74
N SER A 138 10.71 0.85 -16.74
CA SER A 138 10.13 1.80 -17.68
C SER A 138 10.49 1.45 -19.13
N LYS A 139 9.74 2.00 -20.08
CA LYS A 139 9.91 1.76 -21.53
C LYS A 139 9.76 3.06 -22.31
N PHE A 140 10.58 3.24 -23.35
CA PHE A 140 10.47 4.38 -24.27
C PHE A 140 9.40 4.10 -25.33
N TYR A 141 8.63 5.12 -25.71
CA TYR A 141 7.50 5.00 -26.65
C TYR A 141 7.51 6.03 -27.79
N ALA A 142 8.32 7.07 -27.67
CA ALA A 142 8.49 8.08 -28.69
C ALA A 142 9.87 8.72 -28.58
N HIS A 143 10.24 9.53 -29.58
CA HIS A 143 11.51 10.22 -29.64
C HIS A 143 11.87 10.88 -28.30
N TRP A 144 13.08 10.60 -27.81
CA TRP A 144 13.72 11.27 -26.71
C TRP A 144 15.17 11.50 -27.09
N GLY A 145 15.53 12.74 -27.42
CA GLY A 145 16.86 13.09 -27.90
C GLY A 145 17.51 14.23 -27.10
N ALA A 146 18.34 14.99 -27.81
CA ALA A 146 19.15 16.05 -27.23
C ALA A 146 18.32 17.24 -26.68
N GLU A 147 17.02 17.33 -26.96
CA GLU A 147 16.09 18.30 -26.34
C GLU A 147 15.96 18.14 -24.82
N SER A 148 16.35 16.97 -24.31
CA SER A 148 16.34 16.64 -22.89
C SER A 148 17.62 17.03 -22.15
N LEU A 149 18.66 17.47 -22.87
CA LEU A 149 19.98 17.76 -22.28
C LEU A 149 20.00 19.12 -21.57
N GLY A 150 20.80 19.21 -20.51
CA GLY A 150 21.04 20.42 -19.75
C GLY A 150 22.16 20.19 -18.73
N ASP A 151 22.60 21.26 -18.06
CA ASP A 151 23.62 21.17 -17.01
C ASP A 151 23.14 20.32 -15.83
N LEU A 152 21.90 20.54 -15.39
CA LEU A 152 21.22 19.75 -14.37
C LEU A 152 19.76 19.56 -14.80
N VAL A 153 19.34 18.30 -14.93
CA VAL A 153 18.04 17.90 -15.49
C VAL A 153 17.21 17.21 -14.41
N ALA A 154 15.98 17.65 -14.24
CA ALA A 154 14.98 17.02 -13.39
C ALA A 154 13.69 16.76 -14.16
N VAL A 155 12.94 15.72 -13.79
CA VAL A 155 11.62 15.44 -14.37
C VAL A 155 10.51 15.82 -13.39
N LEU A 156 9.42 16.36 -13.92
CA LEU A 156 8.21 16.62 -13.15
C LEU A 156 7.45 15.30 -12.92
N HIS A 157 7.11 15.01 -11.66
CA HIS A 157 6.52 13.73 -11.28
C HIS A 157 5.08 13.55 -11.81
N ALA A 158 4.80 12.42 -12.48
CA ALA A 158 3.52 12.13 -13.13
C ALA A 158 2.28 12.38 -12.24
N TRP A 159 2.28 11.81 -11.03
CA TRP A 159 1.13 11.87 -10.11
C TRP A 159 0.88 13.24 -9.50
N LEU A 160 1.96 13.92 -9.09
CA LEU A 160 1.92 15.18 -8.35
C LEU A 160 1.95 16.40 -9.27
N PHE A 161 2.11 16.19 -10.57
CA PHE A 161 1.98 17.26 -11.56
C PHE A 161 0.61 17.94 -11.47
N GLY A 162 0.63 19.28 -11.35
CA GLY A 162 -0.55 20.12 -11.20
C GLY A 162 -1.03 20.29 -9.75
N TRP A 163 -0.42 19.62 -8.76
CA TRP A 163 -0.78 19.81 -7.36
C TRP A 163 -0.13 21.07 -6.77
N SER A 164 -0.77 21.63 -5.75
CA SER A 164 -0.20 22.72 -4.95
C SER A 164 0.90 22.20 -4.02
N ARG A 165 1.89 23.05 -3.70
CA ARG A 165 3.03 22.69 -2.80
C ARG A 165 2.62 22.09 -1.45
N GLN A 166 1.48 22.51 -0.92
CA GLN A 166 0.92 22.01 0.35
C GLN A 166 0.50 20.54 0.28
N ARG A 167 0.21 20.03 -0.93
CA ARG A 167 -0.21 18.65 -1.20
C ARG A 167 0.95 17.76 -1.64
N PHE A 168 2.12 18.32 -1.88
CA PHE A 168 3.31 17.54 -2.19
C PHE A 168 3.73 16.71 -0.98
N THR A 169 4.10 15.47 -1.25
CA THR A 169 4.52 14.48 -0.27
C THR A 169 6.00 14.63 0.10
N TYR A 170 6.47 15.87 0.27
CA TYR A 170 7.81 16.11 0.78
C TYR A 170 7.99 15.55 2.19
N GLU A 171 9.23 15.33 2.59
CA GLU A 171 9.55 15.03 3.98
C GLU A 171 9.27 16.25 4.86
N ARG A 172 8.41 16.08 5.87
CA ARG A 172 7.92 17.17 6.73
C ARG A 172 8.49 17.12 8.15
N ARG A 173 9.26 16.08 8.52
CA ARG A 173 9.91 15.99 9.83
C ARG A 173 11.16 16.88 9.84
N PRO A 174 11.24 17.93 10.68
CA PRO A 174 12.37 18.85 10.71
C PRO A 174 13.72 18.22 11.01
N LYS A 175 13.73 17.02 11.62
CA LYS A 175 14.96 16.28 11.94
C LYS A 175 15.60 15.61 10.72
N SER A 176 14.86 15.42 9.63
CA SER A 176 15.38 14.79 8.42
C SER A 176 16.18 15.79 7.57
N GLN A 177 17.27 15.35 6.97
CA GLN A 177 18.02 16.10 5.97
C GLN A 177 17.22 16.37 4.67
N ALA A 178 16.11 15.64 4.45
CA ALA A 178 15.20 15.88 3.34
C ALA A 178 14.08 16.89 3.66
N TYR A 179 14.04 17.46 4.87
CA TYR A 179 12.94 18.31 5.33
C TYR A 179 12.64 19.50 4.42
N ILE A 180 11.40 19.63 3.97
CA ILE A 180 10.87 20.83 3.30
C ILE A 180 9.61 21.28 4.05
N PRO A 181 9.54 22.53 4.55
CA PRO A 181 8.36 23.04 5.25
C PRO A 181 7.18 23.27 4.30
N TYR A 182 5.96 23.36 4.84
CA TYR A 182 4.72 23.41 4.04
C TYR A 182 4.57 24.65 3.15
N ASP A 183 5.25 25.74 3.50
CA ASP A 183 5.30 27.00 2.77
C ASP A 183 6.38 27.04 1.68
N GLU A 184 7.33 26.10 1.70
CA GLU A 184 8.36 25.94 0.66
C GLU A 184 7.98 24.91 -0.42
N GLY A 185 8.75 24.91 -1.51
CA GLY A 185 8.56 24.03 -2.67
C GLY A 185 8.09 24.74 -3.93
N ASP A 186 8.57 24.27 -5.08
CA ASP A 186 8.25 24.78 -6.41
C ASP A 186 7.62 23.71 -7.31
N TYR A 187 8.23 22.53 -7.38
CA TYR A 187 7.72 21.36 -8.08
C TYR A 187 8.01 20.09 -7.28
N TYR A 188 7.25 19.05 -7.55
CA TYR A 188 7.65 17.71 -7.12
C TYR A 188 8.38 17.01 -8.26
N TYR A 189 9.64 16.66 -8.00
CA TYR A 189 10.55 16.03 -8.96
C TYR A 189 10.52 14.51 -8.79
N GLY A 190 10.48 13.77 -9.89
CA GLY A 190 10.49 12.30 -9.86
C GLY A 190 11.91 11.74 -9.72
N GLY A 191 12.12 10.84 -8.76
CA GLY A 191 13.37 10.07 -8.60
C GLY A 191 13.57 8.99 -9.68
N GLY A 192 12.54 8.81 -10.53
CA GLY A 192 12.54 8.03 -11.76
C GLY A 192 13.64 8.38 -12.75
N LEU A 193 13.94 9.67 -12.84
CA LEU A 193 14.78 10.24 -13.87
C LEU A 193 15.41 11.54 -13.40
N PHE A 194 16.74 11.59 -13.43
CA PHE A 194 17.52 12.81 -13.29
C PHE A 194 18.78 12.69 -14.14
N GLY A 195 19.41 13.82 -14.44
CA GLY A 195 20.62 13.81 -15.25
C GLY A 195 21.27 15.17 -15.38
N GLY A 196 22.13 15.30 -16.38
CA GLY A 196 22.84 16.52 -16.72
C GLY A 196 24.31 16.26 -17.00
N ARG A 197 25.16 17.26 -16.82
CA ARG A 197 26.61 17.06 -16.93
C ARG A 197 27.15 16.24 -15.75
N PRO A 198 28.15 15.37 -15.95
CA PRO A 198 28.72 14.55 -14.88
C PRO A 198 29.14 15.35 -13.63
N ASP A 199 29.73 16.54 -13.78
CA ASP A 199 30.15 17.38 -12.66
C ASP A 199 28.98 17.90 -11.80
N ARG A 200 27.82 18.14 -12.44
CA ARG A 200 26.61 18.62 -11.76
C ARG A 200 25.85 17.47 -11.11
N VAL A 201 25.78 16.32 -11.79
CA VAL A 201 25.16 15.11 -11.25
C VAL A 201 25.97 14.57 -10.08
N LEU A 202 27.31 14.64 -10.13
CA LEU A 202 28.18 14.24 -9.01
C LEU A 202 27.81 14.99 -7.72
N LYS A 203 27.68 16.32 -7.78
CA LYS A 203 27.28 17.14 -6.63
C LYS A 203 25.90 16.76 -6.08
N LEU A 204 24.96 16.43 -6.98
CA LEU A 204 23.63 15.96 -6.59
C LEU A 204 23.71 14.64 -5.83
N VAL A 205 24.39 13.63 -6.39
CA VAL A 205 24.45 12.30 -5.77
C VAL A 205 25.27 12.31 -4.49
N GLN A 206 26.38 13.04 -4.43
CA GLN A 206 27.17 13.23 -3.20
C GLN A 206 26.34 13.87 -2.08
N THR A 207 25.54 14.90 -2.42
CA THR A 207 24.68 15.55 -1.42
C THR A 207 23.57 14.63 -0.94
N CYS A 208 22.92 13.91 -1.86
CA CYS A 208 21.87 12.96 -1.51
C CYS A 208 22.42 11.79 -0.69
N HIS A 209 23.58 11.25 -1.08
CA HIS A 209 24.28 10.16 -0.39
C HIS A 209 24.62 10.56 1.05
N ARG A 210 25.33 11.68 1.26
CA ARG A 210 25.66 12.20 2.59
C ARG A 210 24.41 12.45 3.45
N ASN A 211 23.35 13.01 2.86
CA ASN A 211 22.12 13.28 3.59
C ASN A 211 21.39 11.99 4.01
N LEU A 212 21.42 10.95 3.17
CA LEU A 212 20.89 9.62 3.49
C LEU A 212 21.69 8.97 4.64
N GLU A 213 23.02 9.09 4.65
CA GLU A 213 23.87 8.58 5.74
C GLU A 213 23.55 9.26 7.07
N ILE A 214 23.38 10.59 7.07
CA ILE A 214 23.01 11.35 8.27
C ILE A 214 21.62 10.94 8.77
N ASP A 215 20.63 10.82 7.89
CA ASP A 215 19.29 10.37 8.27
C ASP A 215 19.33 8.94 8.82
N GLN A 216 20.09 8.04 8.19
CA GLN A 216 20.27 6.67 8.68
C GLN A 216 20.93 6.64 10.07
N ALA A 217 21.99 7.42 10.30
CA ALA A 217 22.66 7.53 11.59
C ALA A 217 21.72 8.05 12.69
N ASN A 218 20.78 8.92 12.33
CA ASN A 218 19.74 9.46 13.22
C ASN A 218 18.48 8.57 13.30
N GLN A 219 18.49 7.38 12.70
CA GLN A 219 17.34 6.46 12.63
C GLN A 219 16.09 7.10 11.98
N ILE A 220 16.32 7.94 10.97
CA ILE A 220 15.30 8.60 10.16
C ILE A 220 15.27 7.93 8.79
N GLU A 221 14.08 7.53 8.36
CA GLU A 221 13.81 7.12 6.99
C GLU A 221 12.92 8.17 6.33
N ALA A 222 13.45 8.95 5.38
CA ALA A 222 12.68 9.96 4.68
C ALA A 222 11.50 9.34 3.92
N VAL A 223 10.39 10.09 3.78
CA VAL A 223 9.10 9.59 3.21
C VAL A 223 9.30 8.80 1.91
N TRP A 224 10.15 9.31 1.01
CA TRP A 224 10.46 8.70 -0.28
C TRP A 224 11.95 8.41 -0.47
N GLN A 225 12.66 8.05 0.61
CA GLN A 225 14.10 7.79 0.65
C GLN A 225 14.88 8.79 -0.24
N GLU A 226 15.59 8.31 -1.26
CA GLU A 226 16.42 9.14 -2.16
C GLU A 226 15.63 10.26 -2.87
N GLU A 227 14.37 10.03 -3.22
CA GLU A 227 13.54 11.01 -3.93
C GLU A 227 13.23 12.21 -3.03
N SER A 228 13.09 12.00 -1.72
CA SER A 228 12.91 13.10 -0.75
C SER A 228 14.16 14.00 -0.69
N HIS A 229 15.35 13.40 -0.64
CA HIS A 229 16.62 14.16 -0.65
C HIS A 229 16.87 14.84 -2.00
N LEU A 230 16.49 14.21 -3.10
CA LEU A 230 16.56 14.78 -4.44
C LEU A 230 15.62 15.99 -4.60
N ASN A 231 14.40 15.92 -4.07
CA ASN A 231 13.49 17.06 -4.03
C ASN A 231 14.05 18.21 -3.19
N LYS A 232 14.65 17.91 -2.02
CA LYS A 232 15.38 18.91 -1.22
C LYS A 232 16.53 19.52 -2.01
N TYR A 233 17.32 18.71 -2.70
CA TYR A 233 18.46 19.18 -3.48
C TYR A 233 18.00 20.15 -4.58
N PHE A 234 17.01 19.78 -5.39
CA PHE A 234 16.51 20.61 -6.48
C PHE A 234 15.82 21.90 -6.00
N LEU A 235 15.25 21.90 -4.80
CA LEU A 235 14.69 23.11 -4.20
C LEU A 235 15.77 24.19 -4.00
N TYR A 236 17.00 23.84 -3.63
CA TYR A 236 18.08 24.82 -3.42
C TYR A 236 19.12 24.86 -4.54
N ASN A 237 19.12 23.86 -5.42
CA ASN A 237 19.99 23.76 -6.58
C ASN A 237 19.12 23.60 -7.82
N LYS A 238 18.62 24.73 -8.32
CA LYS A 238 17.60 24.75 -9.37
C LYS A 238 18.08 24.03 -10.64
N PRO A 239 17.30 23.05 -11.15
CA PRO A 239 17.58 22.42 -12.43
C PRO A 239 17.65 23.46 -13.55
N THR A 240 18.61 23.31 -14.47
CA THR A 240 18.69 24.17 -15.66
C THR A 240 17.72 23.72 -16.75
N LYS A 241 17.18 22.51 -16.63
CA LYS A 241 16.23 21.90 -17.56
C LYS A 241 15.22 21.08 -16.78
N LEU A 242 13.93 21.32 -17.06
CA LEU A 242 12.85 20.49 -16.57
C LEU A 242 12.28 19.66 -17.71
N LEU A 243 12.09 18.37 -17.47
CA LEU A 243 11.35 17.51 -18.38
C LEU A 243 9.89 17.45 -17.92
N SER A 244 8.96 17.64 -18.85
CA SER A 244 7.54 17.52 -18.55
C SER A 244 7.19 16.08 -18.14
N PRO A 245 5.97 15.84 -17.61
CA PRO A 245 5.51 14.48 -17.34
C PRO A 245 5.41 13.57 -18.58
N GLU A 246 5.56 14.08 -19.82
CA GLU A 246 5.67 13.24 -21.03
C GLU A 246 6.90 12.33 -21.01
N TYR A 247 7.93 12.74 -20.27
CA TYR A 247 9.20 12.04 -20.09
C TYR A 247 9.21 11.11 -18.89
N LEU A 248 8.12 11.02 -18.10
CA LEU A 248 7.94 10.07 -17.02
C LEU A 248 6.43 10.04 -16.69
N TRP A 249 5.67 9.20 -17.39
CA TRP A 249 4.23 9.05 -17.15
C TRP A 249 3.89 7.66 -16.63
N ASP A 250 2.91 7.62 -15.72
CA ASP A 250 2.32 6.40 -15.22
C ASP A 250 1.13 6.00 -16.10
N ASP A 251 1.18 4.82 -16.72
CA ASP A 251 0.16 4.35 -17.66
C ASP A 251 -1.18 4.02 -17.00
N THR A 252 -1.22 3.90 -15.67
CA THR A 252 -2.45 3.77 -14.88
C THR A 252 -3.18 5.10 -14.69
N LYS A 253 -2.51 6.23 -14.93
CA LYS A 253 -3.13 7.57 -14.83
C LYS A 253 -3.73 7.96 -16.19
N PRO A 254 -5.02 8.35 -16.24
CA PRO A 254 -5.62 8.91 -17.45
C PRO A 254 -4.78 10.05 -17.98
N ARG A 255 -4.36 9.93 -19.24
CA ARG A 255 -3.53 10.93 -19.90
C ARG A 255 -4.35 12.22 -20.12
N PRO A 256 -3.89 13.38 -19.62
CA PRO A 256 -4.56 14.65 -19.87
C PRO A 256 -4.58 15.00 -21.36
N SER A 257 -5.64 15.66 -21.82
CA SER A 257 -5.80 16.06 -23.23
C SER A 257 -4.72 17.02 -23.73
N PHE A 258 -4.16 17.84 -22.84
CA PHE A 258 -3.04 18.75 -23.18
C PHE A 258 -1.72 18.00 -23.43
N MET A 259 -1.59 16.75 -22.97
CA MET A 259 -0.37 15.98 -23.19
C MET A 259 -0.38 15.42 -24.61
N LYS A 260 0.62 15.77 -25.44
CA LYS A 260 0.61 15.49 -26.89
C LYS A 260 1.33 14.22 -27.29
N VAL A 261 2.39 13.85 -26.58
CA VAL A 261 3.09 12.57 -26.80
C VAL A 261 3.55 11.99 -25.47
N LEU A 262 3.46 10.66 -25.33
CA LEU A 262 4.10 9.94 -24.23
C LEU A 262 5.45 9.42 -24.71
N LYS A 263 6.56 9.96 -24.18
CA LYS A 263 7.92 9.59 -24.58
C LYS A 263 8.46 8.42 -23.76
N TRP A 264 8.11 8.34 -22.48
CA TRP A 264 8.54 7.28 -21.58
C TRP A 264 7.45 6.93 -20.58
N LYS A 265 7.22 5.63 -20.40
CA LYS A 265 6.21 5.14 -19.46
C LYS A 265 6.86 4.22 -18.45
N GLU A 266 6.43 4.36 -17.21
CA GLU A 266 6.67 3.35 -16.19
C GLU A 266 5.79 2.13 -16.50
N LYS A 267 6.41 0.99 -16.79
CA LYS A 267 5.69 -0.28 -17.04
C LYS A 267 5.22 -0.92 -15.73
N TRP A 268 5.90 -0.66 -14.61
CA TRP A 268 5.72 -1.44 -13.38
C TRP A 268 5.79 -0.68 -12.06
N ARG A 269 5.68 0.65 -12.08
CA ARG A 269 6.02 1.44 -10.90
C ARG A 269 4.89 1.86 -9.97
N THR A 270 3.67 1.43 -10.24
CA THR A 270 2.52 1.72 -9.36
C THR A 270 2.05 0.51 -8.56
N LYS A 271 2.42 -0.71 -8.95
CA LYS A 271 2.00 -1.93 -8.22
C LYS A 271 2.88 -2.27 -7.02
N MET A 272 4.11 -1.77 -6.96
CA MET A 272 5.11 -2.17 -5.97
C MET A 272 5.84 -1.01 -5.28
N ARG A 273 6.10 0.13 -5.92
CA ARG A 273 6.77 1.27 -5.25
C ARG A 273 5.82 2.05 -4.35
N ASN A 274 4.65 2.49 -4.83
CA ASN A 274 3.62 3.08 -3.94
C ASN A 274 3.15 2.12 -2.82
N VAL A 275 3.29 0.82 -3.06
CA VAL A 275 2.96 -0.28 -2.14
C VAL A 275 4.08 -0.56 -1.13
N MET A 276 5.36 -0.49 -1.51
CA MET A 276 6.50 -0.64 -0.60
C MET A 276 6.86 0.65 0.16
N LEU A 277 6.47 1.82 -0.35
CA LEU A 277 6.82 3.14 0.21
C LEU A 277 5.83 3.65 1.26
N ARG A 278 4.58 3.17 1.27
CA ARG A 278 3.60 3.44 2.36
C ARG A 278 3.74 2.48 3.54
N LEU A 279 4.59 1.46 3.39
CA LEU A 279 4.75 0.35 4.31
C LEU A 279 6.20 0.27 4.75
N GLY A 280 6.54 0.94 5.85
CA GLY A 280 7.62 0.45 6.70
C GLY A 280 7.35 -1.03 6.97
N GLN A 281 8.14 -1.90 6.34
CA GLN A 281 8.14 -3.37 6.41
C GLN A 281 6.92 -3.99 7.12
N LYS A 282 5.82 -4.28 6.39
CA LYS A 282 4.77 -5.22 6.86
C LYS A 282 3.95 -5.81 5.68
N PRO A 283 4.04 -7.12 5.40
CA PRO A 283 3.44 -7.79 4.24
C PRO A 283 1.90 -7.79 4.12
N TYR A 284 1.17 -7.23 5.08
CA TYR A 284 -0.25 -7.53 5.32
C TYR A 284 -1.22 -6.48 4.75
N LEU A 285 -0.71 -5.30 4.40
CA LEU A 285 -1.48 -4.22 3.77
C LEU A 285 -1.50 -4.29 2.24
N THR A 286 -0.67 -5.18 1.65
CA THR A 286 -0.46 -5.31 0.20
C THR A 286 -1.74 -5.66 -0.57
N LEU A 287 -2.74 -6.30 0.07
CA LEU A 287 -3.83 -6.97 -0.64
C LEU A 287 -5.16 -6.23 -0.81
N THR A 288 -5.33 -5.01 -0.29
CA THR A 288 -6.61 -4.29 -0.48
C THR A 288 -6.44 -2.86 -1.03
N ILE A 289 -5.26 -2.50 -1.54
CA ILE A 289 -5.12 -1.33 -2.45
C ILE A 289 -5.08 -1.76 -3.93
N ILE A 290 -4.73 -3.02 -4.21
CA ILE A 290 -4.64 -3.66 -5.54
C ILE A 290 -5.92 -3.54 -6.40
N SER A 291 -6.96 -2.99 -5.84
CA SER A 291 -8.20 -3.70 -5.76
C SER A 291 -9.27 -2.62 -6.02
N ILE A 292 -9.17 -1.49 -5.31
CA ILE A 292 -9.82 -0.19 -5.58
C ILE A 292 -9.37 0.43 -6.91
N SER A 293 -8.15 0.11 -7.38
CA SER A 293 -7.54 0.79 -8.54
C SER A 293 -7.73 0.02 -9.87
N LEU A 294 -8.21 -1.24 -9.82
CA LEU A 294 -8.43 -2.08 -11.00
C LEU A 294 -9.89 -2.11 -11.49
N THR A 295 -10.86 -1.80 -10.63
CA THR A 295 -12.23 -1.48 -11.05
C THR A 295 -12.45 -0.02 -10.67
N GLY A 296 -12.95 0.79 -11.60
CA GLY A 296 -12.99 2.25 -11.43
C GLY A 296 -13.44 2.68 -10.03
N SER A 297 -12.81 3.73 -9.50
CA SER A 297 -13.17 4.35 -8.22
C SER A 297 -14.69 4.38 -8.10
N GLN A 298 -15.24 3.64 -7.13
CA GLN A 298 -16.66 3.76 -6.83
C GLN A 298 -16.80 5.15 -6.17
N PRO A 299 -17.35 6.15 -6.86
CA PRO A 299 -17.28 7.54 -6.41
C PRO A 299 -18.10 7.80 -5.13
N ASP A 300 -18.85 6.79 -4.67
CA ASP A 300 -19.86 6.89 -3.62
C ASP A 300 -19.38 6.45 -2.23
N VAL A 301 -18.20 5.82 -2.09
CA VAL A 301 -17.73 5.28 -0.80
C VAL A 301 -16.25 5.52 -0.54
N GLU A 302 -15.89 5.68 0.75
CA GLU A 302 -14.50 5.72 1.18
C GLU A 302 -13.88 4.32 1.05
N THR A 303 -12.75 4.24 0.36
CA THR A 303 -12.06 2.98 0.07
C THR A 303 -10.73 2.85 0.82
N MET A 304 -10.27 3.89 1.50
CA MET A 304 -9.01 3.89 2.25
C MET A 304 -9.13 4.84 3.44
N THR A 305 -8.68 4.40 4.61
CA THR A 305 -8.72 5.18 5.85
C THR A 305 -7.62 6.25 5.87
N GLN A 306 -7.71 7.18 6.82
CA GLN A 306 -6.71 8.24 7.03
C GLN A 306 -5.30 7.73 7.37
N TRP A 307 -5.18 6.52 7.94
CA TRP A 307 -3.90 5.85 8.22
C TRP A 307 -3.50 4.84 7.14
N LEU A 308 -4.08 4.96 5.95
CA LEU A 308 -3.74 4.17 4.76
C LEU A 308 -4.09 2.67 4.88
N ALA A 309 -4.99 2.30 5.79
CA ALA A 309 -5.58 0.98 5.74
C ALA A 309 -6.67 0.95 4.67
N PRO A 310 -6.68 -0.06 3.81
CA PRO A 310 -7.71 -0.21 2.81
C PRO A 310 -9.05 -0.65 3.42
N ILE A 311 -10.14 -0.15 2.83
CA ILE A 311 -11.52 -0.51 3.16
C ILE A 311 -12.04 -1.47 2.07
N VAL A 312 -12.31 -2.73 2.43
CA VAL A 312 -12.66 -3.80 1.49
C VAL A 312 -14.13 -3.68 1.08
N TRP A 313 -14.37 -3.28 -0.17
CA TRP A 313 -15.67 -3.26 -0.87
C TRP A 313 -15.66 -4.15 -2.13
N GLU A 314 -16.83 -4.54 -2.63
CA GLU A 314 -16.96 -5.23 -3.92
C GLU A 314 -16.51 -4.37 -5.09
N GLY A 315 -15.75 -4.98 -6.00
CA GLY A 315 -14.99 -4.29 -7.03
C GLY A 315 -13.68 -3.69 -6.52
N THR A 316 -13.52 -3.48 -5.22
CA THR A 316 -12.22 -3.08 -4.69
C THR A 316 -11.29 -4.27 -4.50
N PHE A 317 -11.33 -5.32 -5.33
CA PHE A 317 -10.30 -6.38 -5.40
C PHE A 317 -10.42 -7.25 -6.63
N ASP A 318 -9.25 -7.71 -7.13
CA ASP A 318 -9.14 -8.70 -8.18
C ASP A 318 -8.87 -10.06 -7.55
N LEU A 319 -9.91 -10.90 -7.52
CA LEU A 319 -9.86 -12.24 -6.96
C LEU A 319 -8.76 -13.12 -7.57
N LYS A 320 -8.50 -13.02 -8.88
CA LYS A 320 -7.45 -13.81 -9.53
C LYS A 320 -6.08 -13.41 -9.02
N MET A 321 -5.88 -12.11 -8.80
CA MET A 321 -4.63 -11.60 -8.23
C MET A 321 -4.47 -12.02 -6.76
N ILE A 322 -5.50 -11.85 -5.94
CA ILE A 322 -5.51 -12.28 -4.52
C ILE A 322 -5.15 -13.76 -4.42
N ASP A 323 -5.81 -14.62 -5.21
CA ASP A 323 -5.58 -16.06 -5.21
C ASP A 323 -4.18 -16.43 -5.68
N SER A 324 -3.65 -15.76 -6.72
CA SER A 324 -2.28 -16.00 -7.21
C SER A 324 -1.20 -15.73 -6.16
N ILE A 325 -1.50 -14.87 -5.19
CA ILE A 325 -0.59 -14.50 -4.10
C ILE A 325 -0.75 -15.47 -2.94
N TYR A 326 -1.99 -15.69 -2.47
CA TYR A 326 -2.22 -16.38 -1.21
C TYR A 326 -2.37 -17.90 -1.34
N LYS A 327 -2.89 -18.43 -2.45
CA LYS A 327 -3.02 -19.89 -2.61
C LYS A 327 -1.66 -20.62 -2.56
N PRO A 328 -0.58 -20.13 -3.21
CA PRO A 328 0.73 -20.78 -3.12
C PRO A 328 1.34 -20.79 -1.72
N GLN A 329 0.89 -19.91 -0.81
CA GLN A 329 1.41 -19.80 0.56
C GLN A 329 0.83 -20.86 1.51
N ASN A 330 -0.15 -21.65 1.06
CA ASN A 330 -0.77 -22.72 1.86
C ASN A 330 -1.35 -22.23 3.21
N ILE A 331 -1.98 -21.04 3.17
CA ILE A 331 -2.49 -20.33 4.34
C ILE A 331 -3.52 -21.18 5.11
N THR A 332 -3.35 -21.21 6.43
CA THR A 332 -4.28 -21.80 7.40
C THR A 332 -4.91 -20.72 8.27
N VAL A 333 -6.24 -20.70 8.32
CA VAL A 333 -7.01 -19.71 9.08
C VAL A 333 -7.80 -20.37 10.22
N ALA A 334 -7.63 -19.90 11.45
CA ALA A 334 -8.48 -20.30 12.58
C ALA A 334 -9.72 -19.41 12.68
N THR A 335 -10.90 -19.97 12.94
CA THR A 335 -12.13 -19.18 13.10
C THR A 335 -12.82 -19.53 14.40
N THR A 336 -12.95 -18.56 15.30
CA THR A 336 -13.65 -18.76 16.59
C THR A 336 -15.11 -18.38 16.47
N ILE A 337 -15.97 -19.27 16.98
CA ILE A 337 -17.43 -19.10 16.99
C ILE A 337 -17.92 -19.44 18.39
N PHE A 338 -18.81 -18.62 18.95
CA PHE A 338 -19.40 -18.83 20.27
C PHE A 338 -20.90 -19.07 20.10
N ALA A 339 -21.36 -20.25 20.50
CA ALA A 339 -22.76 -20.64 20.42
C ALA A 339 -23.24 -21.18 21.77
N LEU A 340 -23.65 -20.25 22.64
CA LEU A 340 -24.06 -20.57 24.01
C LEU A 340 -25.58 -20.60 24.14
N GLY A 341 -26.10 -21.61 24.85
CA GLY A 341 -27.52 -21.80 25.07
C GLY A 341 -28.29 -21.86 23.75
N LYS A 342 -29.31 -21.01 23.61
CA LYS A 342 -30.20 -21.01 22.44
C LYS A 342 -29.54 -20.59 21.14
N TYR A 343 -28.33 -20.01 21.18
CA TYR A 343 -27.59 -19.59 19.99
C TYR A 343 -27.03 -20.77 19.17
N THR A 344 -27.03 -22.00 19.70
CA THR A 344 -26.70 -23.22 18.94
C THR A 344 -27.57 -23.39 17.70
N ARG A 345 -28.80 -22.87 17.71
CA ARG A 345 -29.73 -22.92 16.57
C ARG A 345 -29.18 -22.28 15.29
N PHE A 346 -28.27 -21.32 15.41
CA PHE A 346 -27.72 -20.60 14.25
C PHE A 346 -26.52 -21.33 13.62
N LEU A 347 -25.97 -22.35 14.28
CA LEU A 347 -24.74 -23.03 13.83
C LEU A 347 -24.86 -23.67 12.46
N ARG A 348 -26.01 -24.30 12.16
CA ARG A 348 -26.20 -25.01 10.90
C ARG A 348 -26.10 -24.05 9.73
N ASP A 349 -26.88 -22.97 9.78
CA ASP A 349 -26.90 -21.95 8.72
C ASP A 349 -25.54 -21.28 8.54
N LEU A 350 -24.87 -20.94 9.65
CA LEU A 350 -23.53 -20.36 9.61
C LEU A 350 -22.51 -21.29 8.95
N LEU A 351 -22.42 -22.54 9.41
CA LEU A 351 -21.42 -23.50 8.91
C LEU A 351 -21.69 -23.92 7.46
N GLU A 352 -22.95 -24.21 7.11
CA GLU A 352 -23.31 -24.59 5.73
C GLU A 352 -23.10 -23.44 4.74
N SER A 353 -23.34 -22.19 5.16
CA SER A 353 -23.04 -21.02 4.32
C SER A 353 -21.54 -20.71 4.26
N ALA A 354 -20.81 -20.90 5.36
CA ALA A 354 -19.35 -20.73 5.39
C ALA A 354 -18.65 -21.70 4.42
N GLU A 355 -19.09 -22.95 4.31
CA GLU A 355 -18.52 -23.89 3.33
C GLU A 355 -18.73 -23.47 1.87
N LYS A 356 -19.75 -22.64 1.59
CA LYS A 356 -20.02 -22.12 0.23
C LYS A 356 -19.26 -20.84 -0.09
N HIS A 357 -18.89 -20.06 0.93
CA HIS A 357 -18.53 -18.65 0.73
C HIS A 357 -17.29 -18.19 1.48
N PHE A 358 -16.98 -18.78 2.63
CA PHE A 358 -15.93 -18.31 3.54
C PHE A 358 -14.61 -19.03 3.29
N LEU A 359 -13.64 -18.30 2.76
CA LEU A 359 -12.26 -18.75 2.49
C LEU A 359 -12.24 -20.08 1.73
N VAL A 360 -13.09 -20.20 0.69
CA VAL A 360 -13.17 -21.39 -0.14
C VAL A 360 -11.84 -21.60 -0.86
N GLY A 361 -11.32 -22.83 -0.81
CA GLY A 361 -9.99 -23.17 -1.33
C GLY A 361 -8.82 -22.87 -0.39
N TYR A 362 -9.09 -22.37 0.82
CA TYR A 362 -8.10 -22.22 1.90
C TYR A 362 -8.35 -23.22 3.03
N ARG A 363 -7.30 -23.48 3.82
CA ARG A 363 -7.38 -24.35 4.99
C ARG A 363 -8.02 -23.58 6.14
N VAL A 364 -9.12 -24.09 6.69
CA VAL A 364 -9.86 -23.41 7.77
C VAL A 364 -10.08 -24.36 8.94
N HIS A 365 -9.75 -23.91 10.14
CA HIS A 365 -10.07 -24.62 11.37
C HIS A 365 -11.07 -23.81 12.19
N TYR A 366 -12.32 -24.27 12.23
CA TYR A 366 -13.34 -23.73 13.11
C TYR A 366 -13.14 -24.23 14.54
N TYR A 367 -13.09 -23.30 15.49
CA TYR A 367 -13.08 -23.55 16.93
C TYR A 367 -14.39 -23.06 17.50
N LEU A 368 -15.29 -24.02 17.77
CA LEU A 368 -16.63 -23.75 18.27
C LEU A 368 -16.66 -23.89 19.79
N PHE A 369 -16.92 -22.79 20.48
CA PHE A 369 -17.18 -22.77 21.91
C PHE A 369 -18.68 -22.91 22.16
N THR A 370 -19.09 -23.98 22.83
CA THR A 370 -20.50 -24.23 23.17
C THR A 370 -20.66 -24.98 24.50
N ASP A 371 -21.72 -24.66 25.23
CA ASP A 371 -22.18 -25.38 26.42
C ASP A 371 -22.99 -26.64 26.07
N LEU A 372 -23.38 -26.79 24.80
CA LEU A 372 -24.25 -27.84 24.30
C LEU A 372 -23.58 -28.58 23.12
N PRO A 373 -22.47 -29.32 23.35
CA PRO A 373 -21.72 -29.99 22.28
C PRO A 373 -22.57 -31.01 21.50
N ASP A 374 -23.56 -31.62 22.14
CA ASP A 374 -24.45 -32.60 21.50
C ASP A 374 -25.46 -31.95 20.52
N GLN A 375 -25.62 -30.62 20.57
CA GLN A 375 -26.46 -29.86 19.65
C GLN A 375 -25.69 -29.32 18.45
N VAL A 376 -24.39 -29.59 18.35
CA VAL A 376 -23.58 -29.15 17.21
C VAL A 376 -24.01 -29.93 15.96
N PRO A 377 -24.44 -29.25 14.88
CA PRO A 377 -24.92 -29.95 13.69
C PRO A 377 -23.79 -30.66 12.96
N LEU A 378 -24.08 -31.86 12.44
CA LEU A 378 -23.21 -32.53 11.48
C LEU A 378 -23.27 -31.80 10.13
N VAL A 379 -22.20 -31.10 9.79
CA VAL A 379 -22.02 -30.39 8.52
C VAL A 379 -20.83 -31.00 7.79
N LYS A 380 -21.01 -31.32 6.50
CA LYS A 380 -19.92 -31.84 5.66
C LYS A 380 -18.95 -30.70 5.35
N LEU A 381 -17.72 -30.83 5.83
CA LEU A 381 -16.64 -29.87 5.56
C LEU A 381 -15.82 -30.29 4.34
N SER A 382 -15.36 -29.30 3.58
CA SER A 382 -14.51 -29.50 2.42
C SER A 382 -13.08 -29.91 2.83
N GLU A 383 -12.30 -30.39 1.87
CA GLU A 383 -10.91 -30.78 2.11
C GLU A 383 -10.08 -29.64 2.73
N GLY A 384 -9.21 -29.99 3.68
CA GLY A 384 -8.38 -29.00 4.39
C GLY A 384 -9.13 -28.20 5.46
N ARG A 385 -10.41 -28.51 5.73
CA ARG A 385 -11.24 -27.83 6.71
C ARG A 385 -11.66 -28.76 7.85
N LYS A 386 -11.71 -28.23 9.07
CA LYS A 386 -12.04 -29.00 10.27
C LYS A 386 -12.78 -28.16 11.30
N LEU A 387 -13.60 -28.82 12.11
CA LEU A 387 -14.32 -28.25 13.23
C LEU A 387 -13.85 -28.93 14.53
N SER A 388 -13.44 -28.14 15.52
CA SER A 388 -13.19 -28.61 16.88
C SER A 388 -14.19 -27.96 17.83
N VAL A 389 -14.93 -28.80 18.54
CA VAL A 389 -15.89 -28.37 19.56
C VAL A 389 -15.17 -28.29 20.91
N ILE A 390 -15.24 -27.13 21.55
CA ILE A 390 -14.68 -26.87 22.87
C ILE A 390 -15.87 -26.68 23.81
N LYS A 391 -16.09 -27.67 24.68
CA LYS A 391 -17.11 -27.59 25.72
C LYS A 391 -16.77 -26.42 26.65
N THR A 392 -17.73 -25.53 26.84
CA THR A 392 -17.55 -24.32 27.64
C THR A 392 -18.71 -24.12 28.60
N GLU A 393 -18.44 -23.58 29.78
CA GLU A 393 -19.50 -23.19 30.71
C GLU A 393 -20.19 -21.91 30.23
N SER A 394 -21.52 -21.94 30.25
CA SER A 394 -22.39 -20.80 29.98
C SER A 394 -22.54 -19.91 31.21
N SER A 395 -23.11 -18.71 31.02
CA SER A 395 -23.53 -17.81 32.11
C SER A 395 -24.93 -17.29 31.82
N ASN A 396 -25.70 -17.01 32.87
CA ASN A 396 -27.02 -16.39 32.77
C ASN A 396 -26.95 -14.87 32.53
N ARG A 397 -25.76 -14.27 32.57
CA ARG A 397 -25.49 -12.87 32.24
C ARG A 397 -24.73 -12.77 30.92
N TRP A 398 -25.30 -12.06 29.95
CA TRP A 398 -24.66 -11.84 28.64
C TRP A 398 -23.29 -11.15 28.77
N GLN A 399 -23.12 -10.31 29.78
CA GLN A 399 -21.87 -9.61 30.09
C GLN A 399 -20.74 -10.58 30.49
N GLU A 400 -21.07 -11.62 31.26
CA GLU A 400 -20.09 -12.65 31.60
C GLU A 400 -19.74 -13.51 30.39
N ILE A 401 -20.70 -13.74 29.47
CA ILE A 401 -20.45 -14.41 28.20
C ILE A 401 -19.44 -13.60 27.36
N SER A 402 -19.65 -12.29 27.27
CA SER A 402 -18.77 -11.35 26.55
C SER A 402 -17.35 -11.28 27.15
N LEU A 403 -17.21 -11.14 28.48
CA LEU A 403 -15.91 -11.13 29.14
C LEU A 403 -15.17 -12.45 28.96
N ARG A 404 -15.88 -13.58 29.10
CA ARG A 404 -15.33 -14.92 28.88
C ARG A 404 -14.96 -15.17 27.41
N ARG A 405 -15.56 -14.47 26.44
CA ARG A 405 -15.18 -14.57 25.02
C ARG A 405 -13.73 -14.14 24.82
N MET A 406 -13.35 -12.96 25.32
CA MET A 406 -11.98 -12.44 25.17
C MET A 406 -10.96 -13.36 25.84
N GLU A 407 -11.24 -13.82 27.07
CA GLU A 407 -10.39 -14.77 27.80
C GLU A 407 -10.22 -16.11 27.07
N ARG A 408 -11.29 -16.65 26.49
CA ARG A 408 -11.25 -17.93 25.78
C ARG A 408 -10.49 -17.82 24.46
N ILE A 409 -10.63 -16.70 23.75
CA ILE A 409 -9.85 -16.44 22.55
C ILE A 409 -8.37 -16.28 22.91
N GLU A 410 -8.03 -15.56 23.99
CA GLU A 410 -6.67 -15.43 24.52
C GLU A 410 -6.03 -16.80 24.78
N LYS A 411 -6.66 -17.63 25.62
CA LYS A 411 -6.19 -18.99 25.94
C LYS A 411 -6.03 -19.86 24.70
N LEU A 412 -7.01 -19.81 23.78
CA LEU A 412 -6.93 -20.58 22.54
C LEU A 412 -5.72 -20.17 21.71
N ILE A 413 -5.45 -18.87 21.59
CA ILE A 413 -4.31 -18.37 20.83
C ILE A 413 -3.00 -18.87 21.45
N GLU A 414 -2.82 -18.66 22.75
CA GLU A 414 -1.61 -19.02 23.49
C GLU A 414 -1.32 -20.52 23.45
N GLU A 415 -2.35 -21.36 23.66
CA GLU A 415 -2.18 -22.80 23.73
C GLU A 415 -2.10 -23.48 22.35
N LYS A 416 -2.82 -22.95 21.35
CA LYS A 416 -3.11 -23.71 20.12
C LYS A 416 -2.87 -22.98 18.81
N LEU A 417 -2.84 -21.64 18.75
CA LEU A 417 -2.80 -20.93 17.46
C LEU A 417 -1.45 -20.27 17.17
N LEU A 418 -0.71 -19.81 18.19
CA LEU A 418 0.60 -19.19 17.98
C LEU A 418 1.52 -20.12 17.18
N HIS A 419 2.06 -19.59 16.09
CA HIS A 419 2.95 -20.29 15.15
C HIS A 419 2.35 -21.52 14.43
N LYS A 420 1.06 -21.82 14.59
CA LYS A 420 0.38 -22.97 13.95
C LYS A 420 -0.64 -22.58 12.88
N VAL A 421 -1.09 -21.33 12.89
CA VAL A 421 -1.98 -20.75 11.87
C VAL A 421 -1.46 -19.40 11.46
N ASP A 422 -1.77 -18.98 10.23
CA ASP A 422 -1.30 -17.72 9.67
C ASP A 422 -2.20 -16.55 10.07
N TYR A 423 -3.51 -16.81 10.13
CA TYR A 423 -4.54 -15.80 10.45
C TYR A 423 -5.64 -16.41 11.32
N MET A 424 -6.43 -15.52 11.94
CA MET A 424 -7.66 -15.89 12.59
C MET A 424 -8.77 -14.85 12.45
N PHE A 425 -10.01 -15.30 12.52
CA PHE A 425 -11.20 -14.47 12.68
C PHE A 425 -11.99 -14.92 13.91
N SER A 426 -12.66 -13.98 14.57
CA SER A 426 -13.76 -14.24 15.48
C SER A 426 -15.05 -13.75 14.84
N LEU A 427 -16.05 -14.63 14.77
CA LEU A 427 -17.33 -14.36 14.14
C LEU A 427 -18.45 -14.65 15.12
N ASP A 428 -19.47 -13.78 15.15
CA ASP A 428 -20.70 -14.06 15.87
C ASP A 428 -21.51 -15.16 15.16
N VAL A 429 -22.13 -16.02 15.96
CA VAL A 429 -22.80 -17.22 15.43
C VAL A 429 -24.14 -16.90 14.76
N ASP A 430 -24.78 -15.82 15.16
CA ASP A 430 -26.10 -15.38 14.72
C ASP A 430 -26.04 -14.60 13.40
N SER A 431 -25.22 -15.11 12.47
CA SER A 431 -24.93 -14.50 11.18
C SER A 431 -24.82 -15.57 10.09
N LYS A 432 -25.00 -15.18 8.84
CA LYS A 432 -24.99 -16.10 7.69
C LYS A 432 -24.23 -15.50 6.51
N PHE A 433 -23.49 -16.34 5.78
CA PHE A 433 -22.77 -15.93 4.57
C PHE A 433 -23.69 -16.04 3.34
N TYR A 434 -23.63 -15.05 2.45
CA TYR A 434 -24.45 -14.97 1.23
C TYR A 434 -23.62 -14.79 -0.05
N ALA A 435 -22.35 -14.38 0.08
CA ALA A 435 -21.47 -14.17 -1.05
C ALA A 435 -20.01 -14.38 -0.63
N HIS A 436 -19.11 -14.43 -1.63
CA HIS A 436 -17.68 -14.63 -1.46
C HIS A 436 -17.09 -13.79 -0.31
N TRP A 437 -16.39 -14.44 0.60
CA TRP A 437 -15.53 -13.86 1.61
C TRP A 437 -14.20 -14.60 1.56
N GLY A 438 -13.15 -13.99 1.03
CA GLY A 438 -11.89 -14.67 0.75
C GLY A 438 -10.67 -14.00 1.36
N ALA A 439 -9.51 -14.30 0.78
CA ALA A 439 -8.22 -13.82 1.26
C ALA A 439 -8.05 -12.29 1.10
N GLU A 440 -8.94 -11.61 0.37
CA GLU A 440 -8.99 -10.15 0.35
C GLU A 440 -9.23 -9.55 1.74
N SER A 441 -9.81 -10.32 2.66
CA SER A 441 -10.10 -9.92 4.05
C SER A 441 -8.92 -10.12 5.02
N LEU A 442 -7.85 -10.81 4.63
CA LEU A 442 -6.74 -11.16 5.54
C LEU A 442 -5.80 -9.97 5.77
N GLY A 443 -5.45 -9.68 7.03
CA GLY A 443 -4.56 -8.58 7.40
C GLY A 443 -3.86 -8.83 8.74
N ASP A 444 -2.96 -7.94 9.15
CA ASP A 444 -2.25 -8.04 10.43
C ASP A 444 -3.26 -7.90 11.58
N LEU A 445 -4.12 -6.89 11.45
CA LEU A 445 -5.25 -6.61 12.32
C LEU A 445 -6.43 -6.18 11.44
N VAL A 446 -7.57 -6.84 11.62
CA VAL A 446 -8.77 -6.70 10.78
C VAL A 446 -9.97 -6.35 11.65
N SER A 447 -10.75 -5.38 11.19
CA SER A 447 -12.03 -4.98 11.81
C SER A 447 -13.07 -4.72 10.71
N VAL A 448 -14.34 -4.55 11.07
CA VAL A 448 -15.44 -4.24 10.14
C VAL A 448 -16.16 -2.96 10.54
N VAL A 449 -16.59 -2.16 9.58
CA VAL A 449 -17.44 -0.98 9.85
C VAL A 449 -18.86 -1.45 10.14
N HIS A 450 -19.44 -0.99 11.24
CA HIS A 450 -20.78 -1.38 11.66
C HIS A 450 -21.87 -0.79 10.76
N ALA A 451 -22.81 -1.63 10.30
CA ALA A 451 -23.87 -1.27 9.33
C ALA A 451 -24.73 -0.06 9.74
N TRP A 452 -25.05 0.07 11.04
CA TRP A 452 -25.89 1.16 11.53
C TRP A 452 -25.18 2.51 11.66
N PHE A 453 -23.85 2.52 11.76
CA PHE A 453 -23.06 3.73 11.96
C PHE A 453 -22.27 4.17 10.73
N PHE A 454 -22.21 3.32 9.71
CA PHE A 454 -21.66 3.69 8.41
C PHE A 454 -22.34 4.95 7.84
N GLY A 455 -21.54 5.93 7.43
CA GLY A 455 -22.00 7.21 6.89
C GLY A 455 -22.45 8.24 7.94
N LEU A 456 -22.41 7.91 9.23
CA LEU A 456 -22.72 8.87 10.31
C LEU A 456 -21.47 9.58 10.80
N SER A 457 -21.64 10.82 11.30
CA SER A 457 -20.59 11.56 11.98
C SER A 457 -20.22 10.92 13.33
N ARG A 458 -18.95 11.01 13.75
CA ARG A 458 -18.44 10.44 15.01
C ARG A 458 -19.21 10.83 16.28
N GLN A 459 -19.86 11.98 16.27
CA GLN A 459 -20.70 12.46 17.37
C GLN A 459 -21.94 11.57 17.61
N LYS A 460 -22.40 10.85 16.57
CA LYS A 460 -23.54 9.92 16.62
C LYS A 460 -23.12 8.49 16.98
N PHE A 461 -21.82 8.22 17.03
CA PHE A 461 -21.31 6.90 17.42
C PHE A 461 -21.61 6.65 18.90
N THR A 462 -22.15 5.48 19.20
CA THR A 462 -22.49 5.06 20.56
C THR A 462 -21.26 4.51 21.28
N TYR A 463 -20.13 5.20 21.21
CA TYR A 463 -18.99 4.87 22.07
C TYR A 463 -19.37 5.05 23.54
N GLU A 464 -18.61 4.42 24.41
CA GLU A 464 -18.69 4.71 25.84
C GLU A 464 -18.26 6.17 26.09
N ARG A 465 -19.13 6.96 26.71
CA ARG A 465 -18.93 8.40 26.95
C ARG A 465 -18.68 8.74 28.41
N ARG A 466 -18.73 7.77 29.33
CA ARG A 466 -18.42 7.96 30.75
C ARG A 466 -16.90 7.87 30.96
N PRO A 467 -16.21 8.96 31.38
CA PRO A 467 -14.76 8.96 31.57
C PRO A 467 -14.22 7.95 32.59
N LYS A 468 -15.10 7.39 33.43
CA LYS A 468 -14.73 6.36 34.41
C LYS A 468 -14.45 4.99 33.78
N SER A 469 -14.96 4.73 32.57
CA SER A 469 -14.74 3.46 31.87
C SER A 469 -13.44 3.49 31.07
N GLN A 470 -12.74 2.37 31.05
CA GLN A 470 -11.59 2.16 30.17
C GLN A 470 -11.95 2.22 28.69
N ALA A 471 -13.22 2.04 28.32
CA ALA A 471 -13.70 2.17 26.94
C ALA A 471 -14.01 3.62 26.53
N TYR A 472 -13.84 4.62 27.41
CA TYR A 472 -14.22 6.00 27.14
C TYR A 472 -13.57 6.59 25.88
N ILE A 473 -14.40 7.15 24.99
CA ILE A 473 -13.95 7.93 23.83
C ILE A 473 -14.70 9.29 23.85
N PRO A 474 -13.99 10.44 23.82
CA PRO A 474 -14.64 11.75 23.80
C PRO A 474 -15.31 12.04 22.43
N TYR A 475 -16.21 13.03 22.39
CA TYR A 475 -17.04 13.31 21.20
C TYR A 475 -16.26 13.79 19.97
N ASP A 476 -15.07 14.35 20.18
CA ASP A 476 -14.15 14.83 19.14
C ASP A 476 -13.18 13.76 18.64
N GLU A 477 -13.07 12.61 19.31
CA GLU A 477 -12.30 11.44 18.88
C GLU A 477 -13.15 10.36 18.19
N GLY A 478 -12.49 9.50 17.41
CA GLY A 478 -13.12 8.38 16.70
C GLY A 478 -13.01 8.46 15.18
N ASP A 479 -12.59 7.36 14.56
CA ASP A 479 -12.50 7.24 13.10
C ASP A 479 -13.74 6.57 12.52
N TYR A 480 -14.05 5.35 12.97
CA TYR A 480 -15.22 4.56 12.60
C TYR A 480 -15.82 3.89 13.82
N TYR A 481 -17.10 3.56 13.76
CA TYR A 481 -17.68 2.63 14.71
C TYR A 481 -17.53 1.21 14.17
N TYR A 482 -16.70 0.43 14.86
CA TYR A 482 -16.33 -0.94 14.51
C TYR A 482 -17.33 -1.93 15.11
N GLY A 483 -17.76 -2.93 14.34
CA GLY A 483 -18.68 -3.96 14.81
C GLY A 483 -17.97 -5.08 15.59
N GLY A 484 -18.45 -5.39 16.79
CA GLY A 484 -17.88 -6.43 17.67
C GLY A 484 -18.10 -7.85 17.15
N ALA A 485 -19.02 -8.03 16.22
CA ALA A 485 -19.35 -9.34 15.64
C ALA A 485 -18.26 -9.93 14.74
N VAL A 486 -17.35 -9.09 14.23
CA VAL A 486 -16.24 -9.53 13.37
C VAL A 486 -14.97 -8.77 13.73
N PHE A 487 -13.95 -9.53 14.12
CA PHE A 487 -12.57 -9.04 14.16
C PHE A 487 -11.60 -10.17 13.84
N GLY A 488 -10.38 -9.83 13.47
CA GLY A 488 -9.40 -10.84 13.13
C GLY A 488 -8.01 -10.29 12.85
N GLY A 489 -7.19 -11.11 12.23
CA GLY A 489 -5.85 -10.79 11.80
C GLY A 489 -4.86 -11.88 12.14
N ARG A 490 -3.59 -11.53 12.28
CA ARG A 490 -2.57 -12.48 12.72
C ARG A 490 -2.75 -12.86 14.19
N PRO A 491 -2.49 -14.11 14.61
CA PRO A 491 -2.65 -14.56 15.99
C PRO A 491 -1.97 -13.65 17.03
N GLU A 492 -0.75 -13.18 16.79
CA GLU A 492 -0.04 -12.31 17.74
C GLU A 492 -0.63 -10.90 17.86
N LYS A 493 -1.33 -10.42 16.83
CA LYS A 493 -2.00 -9.11 16.84
C LYS A 493 -3.35 -9.22 17.53
N VAL A 494 -4.09 -10.29 17.23
CA VAL A 494 -5.36 -10.59 17.88
C VAL A 494 -5.15 -10.88 19.36
N LEU A 495 -4.07 -11.57 19.75
CA LEU A 495 -3.71 -11.81 21.15
C LEU A 495 -3.60 -10.51 21.94
N LYS A 496 -2.87 -9.52 21.42
CA LYS A 496 -2.74 -8.20 22.05
C LYS A 496 -4.07 -7.47 22.18
N LEU A 497 -4.93 -7.59 21.16
CA LEU A 497 -6.28 -7.02 21.18
C LEU A 497 -7.12 -7.63 22.29
N VAL A 498 -7.20 -8.96 22.36
CA VAL A 498 -8.06 -9.64 23.34
C VAL A 498 -7.52 -9.48 24.76
N GLN A 499 -6.19 -9.51 24.96
CA GLN A 499 -5.56 -9.24 26.26
C GLN A 499 -5.87 -7.82 26.75
N THR A 500 -5.78 -6.82 25.85
CA THR A 500 -6.08 -5.43 26.21
C THR A 500 -7.56 -5.24 26.53
N CYS A 501 -8.45 -5.80 25.70
CA CYS A 501 -9.90 -5.73 25.94
C CYS A 501 -10.28 -6.44 27.23
N ARG A 502 -9.76 -7.65 27.50
CA ARG A 502 -9.98 -8.39 28.74
C ARG A 502 -9.52 -7.60 29.96
N LYS A 503 -8.29 -7.07 29.93
CA LYS A 503 -7.76 -6.24 31.02
C LYS A 503 -8.66 -5.04 31.29
N ASN A 504 -9.12 -4.35 30.24
CA ASN A 504 -9.98 -3.18 30.38
C ASN A 504 -11.37 -3.54 30.92
N LEU A 505 -11.94 -4.66 30.48
CA LEU A 505 -13.18 -5.22 31.02
C LEU A 505 -13.03 -5.59 32.51
N ASP A 506 -11.90 -6.20 32.90
CA ASP A 506 -11.61 -6.56 34.30
C ASP A 506 -11.50 -5.31 35.19
N ILE A 507 -10.86 -4.24 34.70
CA ILE A 507 -10.75 -2.95 35.39
C ILE A 507 -12.14 -2.30 35.54
N ASP A 508 -12.92 -2.25 34.47
CA ASP A 508 -14.26 -1.69 34.48
C ASP A 508 -15.16 -2.45 35.46
N ARG A 509 -15.11 -3.79 35.44
CA ARG A 509 -15.81 -4.64 36.41
C ARG A 509 -15.37 -4.34 37.85
N ALA A 510 -14.08 -4.20 38.12
CA ALA A 510 -13.57 -3.87 39.45
C ALA A 510 -14.04 -2.48 39.92
N ASN A 511 -14.20 -1.54 38.99
CA ASN A 511 -14.75 -0.21 39.22
C ASN A 511 -16.28 -0.15 39.19
N GLN A 512 -16.96 -1.30 39.12
CA GLN A 512 -18.42 -1.41 39.05
C GLN A 512 -19.03 -0.58 37.91
N ILE A 513 -18.32 -0.49 36.78
CA ILE A 513 -18.79 0.13 35.55
C ILE A 513 -18.86 -0.94 34.45
N GLU A 514 -19.94 -0.92 33.68
CA GLU A 514 -20.10 -1.78 32.51
C GLU A 514 -20.22 -0.86 31.30
N ALA A 515 -19.32 -1.01 30.32
CA ALA A 515 -19.33 -0.20 29.11
C ALA A 515 -20.63 -0.39 28.33
N LEU A 516 -21.10 0.67 27.66
CA LEU A 516 -22.41 0.75 27.00
C LEU A 516 -22.72 -0.44 26.09
N TRP A 517 -21.74 -0.85 25.29
CA TRP A 517 -21.81 -2.02 24.40
C TRP A 517 -20.75 -3.07 24.74
N GLN A 518 -20.50 -3.28 26.04
CA GLN A 518 -19.62 -4.34 26.56
C GLN A 518 -18.28 -4.44 25.79
N GLU A 519 -17.95 -5.60 25.22
CA GLU A 519 -16.70 -5.81 24.49
C GLU A 519 -16.58 -4.94 23.24
N GLU A 520 -17.69 -4.61 22.57
CA GLU A 520 -17.67 -3.76 21.38
C GLU A 520 -17.19 -2.35 21.73
N SER A 521 -17.53 -1.83 22.91
CA SER A 521 -17.01 -0.55 23.39
C SER A 521 -15.49 -0.58 23.60
N HIS A 522 -14.96 -1.65 24.21
CA HIS A 522 -13.52 -1.81 24.41
C HIS A 522 -12.78 -2.09 23.11
N LEU A 523 -13.38 -2.82 22.16
CA LEU A 523 -12.85 -3.01 20.81
C LEU A 523 -12.72 -1.68 20.08
N ASN A 524 -13.75 -0.83 20.13
CA ASN A 524 -13.71 0.50 19.53
C ASN A 524 -12.61 1.37 20.14
N LYS A 525 -12.44 1.33 21.48
CA LYS A 525 -11.32 2.00 22.15
C LYS A 525 -9.96 1.44 21.71
N TYR A 526 -9.85 0.13 21.57
CA TYR A 526 -8.62 -0.51 21.14
C TYR A 526 -8.24 -0.06 19.72
N PHE A 527 -9.18 -0.14 18.77
CA PHE A 527 -8.94 0.23 17.37
C PHE A 527 -8.67 1.73 17.17
N LEU A 528 -9.16 2.59 18.06
CA LEU A 528 -8.85 4.02 18.04
C LEU A 528 -7.34 4.30 18.19
N TYR A 529 -6.64 3.54 19.04
CA TYR A 529 -5.18 3.70 19.24
C TYR A 529 -4.34 2.63 18.55
N ASN A 530 -4.94 1.51 18.18
CA ASN A 530 -4.32 0.40 17.47
C ASN A 530 -5.03 0.21 16.14
N LYS A 531 -4.75 1.12 15.22
CA LYS A 531 -5.44 1.23 13.93
C LYS A 531 -5.42 -0.11 13.18
N PRO A 532 -6.58 -0.64 12.71
CA PRO A 532 -6.62 -1.89 11.96
C PRO A 532 -5.87 -1.70 10.63
N THR A 533 -5.09 -2.70 10.24
CA THR A 533 -4.34 -2.70 8.97
C THR A 533 -5.23 -2.98 7.76
N LYS A 534 -6.44 -3.49 8.01
CA LYS A 534 -7.46 -3.75 7.01
C LYS A 534 -8.83 -3.54 7.62
N LEU A 535 -9.68 -2.79 6.94
CA LEU A 535 -11.03 -2.50 7.38
C LEU A 535 -12.00 -3.13 6.40
N LEU A 536 -12.93 -3.95 6.87
CA LEU A 536 -13.97 -4.51 6.03
C LEU A 536 -15.13 -3.52 5.95
N SER A 537 -15.68 -3.32 4.75
CA SER A 537 -16.89 -2.51 4.61
C SER A 537 -18.10 -3.20 5.26
N PRO A 538 -19.24 -2.49 5.41
CA PRO A 538 -20.47 -3.11 5.87
C PRO A 538 -21.00 -4.26 5.01
N GLU A 539 -20.45 -4.52 3.81
CA GLU A 539 -20.74 -5.75 3.04
C GLU A 539 -20.40 -7.03 3.83
N TYR A 540 -19.42 -6.94 4.73
CA TYR A 540 -18.90 -8.03 5.55
C TYR A 540 -19.54 -8.11 6.95
N LEU A 541 -20.44 -7.18 7.28
CA LEU A 541 -21.30 -7.26 8.46
C LEU A 541 -22.50 -6.33 8.23
N TRP A 542 -23.54 -6.89 7.60
CA TRP A 542 -24.80 -6.20 7.37
C TRP A 542 -25.88 -6.61 8.40
N ASP A 543 -26.98 -5.88 8.39
CA ASP A 543 -28.20 -6.18 9.14
C ASP A 543 -29.36 -6.24 8.16
N ASP A 544 -30.00 -7.40 8.03
CA ASP A 544 -31.09 -7.63 7.08
C ASP A 544 -32.34 -6.77 7.35
N THR A 545 -32.46 -6.17 8.54
CA THR A 545 -33.53 -5.20 8.84
C THR A 545 -33.29 -3.83 8.20
N LYS A 546 -32.04 -3.54 7.77
CA LYS A 546 -31.65 -2.28 7.16
C LYS A 546 -31.77 -2.36 5.65
N GLN A 547 -32.41 -1.35 5.05
CA GLN A 547 -32.47 -1.23 3.59
C GLN A 547 -31.05 -1.11 3.02
N ARG A 548 -30.70 -2.03 2.11
CA ARG A 548 -29.41 -2.03 1.42
C ARG A 548 -29.27 -0.75 0.56
N PRO A 549 -28.24 0.08 0.78
CA PRO A 549 -27.98 1.24 -0.07
C PRO A 549 -27.66 0.84 -1.51
N SER A 550 -27.99 1.70 -2.47
CA SER A 550 -27.78 1.44 -3.91
C SER A 550 -26.31 1.25 -4.31
N PHE A 551 -25.38 1.92 -3.62
CA PHE A 551 -23.95 1.76 -3.86
C PHE A 551 -23.39 0.43 -3.31
N MET A 552 -24.10 -0.25 -2.40
CA MET A 552 -23.65 -1.54 -1.88
C MET A 552 -23.99 -2.66 -2.87
N LYS A 553 -22.96 -3.15 -3.57
CA LYS A 553 -23.14 -4.12 -4.66
C LYS A 553 -23.52 -5.51 -4.16
N VAL A 554 -23.02 -5.90 -2.98
CA VAL A 554 -23.20 -7.25 -2.43
C VAL A 554 -23.31 -7.21 -0.91
N VAL A 555 -24.02 -8.18 -0.34
CA VAL A 555 -23.98 -8.50 1.10
C VAL A 555 -23.33 -9.87 1.21
N ARG A 556 -22.19 -9.94 1.90
CA ARG A 556 -21.41 -11.18 2.07
C ARG A 556 -21.75 -11.89 3.35
N PHE A 557 -21.99 -11.13 4.41
CA PHE A 557 -22.28 -11.65 5.75
C PHE A 557 -23.23 -10.70 6.46
N THR A 558 -24.28 -11.25 7.04
CA THR A 558 -25.35 -10.47 7.68
C THR A 558 -25.80 -11.15 8.96
N GLN A 559 -26.17 -10.34 9.94
CA GLN A 559 -26.79 -10.81 11.18
C GLN A 559 -28.22 -11.25 10.88
N VAL A 560 -28.56 -12.46 11.32
CA VAL A 560 -29.92 -12.98 11.10
C VAL A 560 -30.92 -12.25 12.00
N VAL A 561 -32.10 -12.00 11.45
CA VAL A 561 -33.23 -11.43 12.20
C VAL A 561 -33.59 -12.40 13.33
N LYS A 562 -33.61 -11.88 14.56
CA LYS A 562 -33.85 -12.68 15.78
C LYS A 562 -34.61 -11.87 16.81
N ASN A 563 -35.47 -12.56 17.55
CA ASN A 563 -36.12 -11.99 18.72
C ASN A 563 -35.20 -12.12 19.94
N TYR A 564 -34.63 -11.01 20.41
CA TYR A 564 -33.69 -11.00 21.54
C TYR A 564 -34.26 -11.61 22.81
N THR A 565 -35.56 -11.42 23.07
CA THR A 565 -36.26 -11.98 24.23
C THR A 565 -36.35 -13.51 24.17
N GLU A 566 -36.37 -14.08 22.97
CA GLU A 566 -36.40 -15.54 22.80
C GLU A 566 -35.03 -16.19 22.94
N VAL A 567 -33.95 -15.50 22.52
CA VAL A 567 -32.61 -16.09 22.42
C VAL A 567 -31.67 -15.74 23.58
N ARG A 568 -31.87 -14.60 24.25
CA ARG A 568 -31.06 -14.21 25.42
C ARG A 568 -31.64 -14.78 26.71
N PRO A 569 -30.81 -15.35 27.61
CA PRO A 569 -31.29 -15.89 28.87
C PRO A 569 -31.84 -14.82 29.83
N ASN A 570 -31.37 -13.56 29.75
CA ASN A 570 -31.94 -12.39 30.41
C ASN A 570 -31.61 -11.12 29.57
N PRO A 571 -32.59 -10.22 29.30
CA PRO A 571 -32.37 -8.98 28.54
C PRO A 571 -31.53 -7.94 29.29
#